data_AF-A0A143PLT2-F1
#
_entry.id   AF-A0A143PLT2-F1
#
_cell.length_a   1.000
_cell.length_b   1.000
_cell.length_c   1.000
_cell.angle_alpha   90.00
_cell.angle_beta   90.00
_cell.angle_gamma   90.00
#
_symmetry.space_group_name_H-M   'P 1'
#
loop_
_entity.id
_entity.type
_entity.pdbx_description
1 polymer ?
#
loop_
_entity_poly.entity_id
_entity_poly.type
_entity_poly.pdbx_seq_one_letter_code
_entity_poly.pdbx_strand_id
1 'polypeptide(L)'
;MMLLRAVLTLLPLVTWASHAMAAPQSCEHLTQLRLPDTTITLAVSTAGTFTPPAGNPLEGLPAFCRVVGVIRPTSDSHIEFEVWMPAAGWNGRFYGLGNPGAGGEIQYVQIAQAVRRGYAVASTDTGHKGGITDVSWTLAARGESAA
;
A
#
# COMPACT_ATOMS: atom_id res chain seq x y z
N MET A 1 -72.43 16.56 18.96
CA MET A 1 -71.18 17.34 18.91
C MET A 1 -70.02 16.44 19.32
N MET A 2 -69.34 15.80 18.36
CA MET A 2 -67.97 15.33 18.57
C MET A 2 -67.29 15.24 17.20
N LEU A 3 -66.30 16.09 17.02
CA LEU A 3 -65.60 16.40 15.77
C LEU A 3 -64.54 15.33 15.47
N LEU A 4 -64.55 14.79 14.24
CA LEU A 4 -63.49 13.93 13.71
C LEU A 4 -62.26 14.80 13.41
N ARG A 5 -61.14 14.57 14.13
CA ARG A 5 -59.85 15.22 13.83
C ARG A 5 -59.09 14.40 12.80
N ALA A 6 -58.95 14.93 11.58
CA ALA A 6 -58.08 14.37 10.56
C ALA A 6 -56.60 14.64 10.92
N VAL A 7 -55.81 13.58 11.08
CA VAL A 7 -54.36 13.66 11.30
C VAL A 7 -53.68 13.45 9.95
N LEU A 8 -53.08 14.51 9.41
CA LEU A 8 -52.34 14.50 8.15
C LEU A 8 -50.88 14.09 8.42
N THR A 9 -50.51 12.84 8.13
CA THR A 9 -49.13 12.36 8.28
C THR A 9 -48.26 12.83 7.12
N LEU A 10 -47.31 13.74 7.37
CA LEU A 10 -46.25 14.10 6.41
C LEU A 10 -45.27 12.92 6.27
N LEU A 11 -45.21 12.31 5.08
CA LEU A 11 -44.13 11.39 4.72
C LEU A 11 -42.84 12.19 4.49
N PRO A 12 -41.71 11.88 5.15
CA PRO A 12 -40.44 12.52 4.84
C PRO A 12 -39.96 12.05 3.47
N LEU A 13 -39.73 12.99 2.54
CA LEU A 13 -39.02 12.72 1.29
C LEU A 13 -37.59 12.32 1.65
N VAL A 14 -37.29 11.02 1.59
CA VAL A 14 -35.91 10.52 1.66
C VAL A 14 -35.23 10.92 0.35
N THR A 15 -34.45 12.00 0.37
CA THR A 15 -33.61 12.40 -0.76
C THR A 15 -32.43 11.44 -0.85
N TRP A 16 -32.47 10.53 -1.81
CA TRP A 16 -31.34 9.66 -2.11
C TRP A 16 -30.21 10.53 -2.65
N ALA A 17 -29.20 10.80 -1.83
CA ALA A 17 -27.99 11.45 -2.29
C ALA A 17 -27.26 10.49 -3.23
N SER A 18 -27.30 10.78 -4.53
CA SER A 18 -26.49 10.09 -5.54
C SER A 18 -25.02 10.33 -5.18
N HIS A 19 -24.38 9.34 -4.57
CA HIS A 19 -22.94 9.35 -4.44
C HIS A 19 -22.36 9.21 -5.84
N ALA A 20 -21.75 10.28 -6.35
CA ALA A 20 -20.97 10.20 -7.57
C ALA A 20 -19.88 9.14 -7.34
N MET A 21 -20.00 7.99 -8.01
CA MET A 21 -18.93 7.01 -8.03
C MET A 21 -17.74 7.69 -8.73
N ALA A 22 -16.66 7.90 -7.98
CA ALA A 22 -15.41 8.38 -8.56
C ALA A 22 -15.04 7.44 -9.73
N ALA A 23 -14.63 8.03 -10.86
CA ALA A 23 -14.13 7.25 -11.98
C ALA A 23 -12.97 6.36 -11.49
N PRO A 24 -12.83 5.12 -12.02
CA PRO A 24 -11.69 4.28 -11.69
C PRO A 24 -10.39 5.04 -11.99
N GLN A 25 -9.63 5.31 -10.94
CA GLN A 25 -8.35 6.01 -11.06
C GLN A 25 -7.30 5.05 -11.60
N SER A 26 -6.47 5.51 -12.54
CA SER A 26 -5.36 4.70 -13.03
C SER A 26 -4.30 4.53 -11.94
N CYS A 27 -3.49 3.47 -12.04
CA CYS A 27 -2.39 3.22 -11.09
C CYS A 27 -1.47 4.45 -10.96
N GLU A 28 -1.16 5.07 -12.09
CA GLU A 28 -0.21 6.18 -12.22
C GLU A 28 -0.65 7.42 -11.43
N HIS A 29 -1.97 7.59 -11.26
CA HIS A 29 -2.52 8.70 -10.48
C HIS A 29 -2.17 8.63 -8.99
N LEU A 30 -1.77 7.46 -8.47
CA LEU A 30 -1.36 7.30 -7.07
C LEU A 30 -0.12 8.12 -6.71
N THR A 31 0.70 8.54 -7.68
CA THR A 31 1.78 9.52 -7.45
C THR A 31 1.27 10.87 -6.93
N GLN A 32 0.00 11.18 -7.16
CA GLN A 32 -0.64 12.41 -6.68
C GLN A 32 -1.27 12.26 -5.29
N LEU A 33 -1.35 11.04 -4.75
CA LEU A 33 -1.88 10.81 -3.42
C LEU A 33 -1.02 11.55 -2.38
N ARG A 34 -1.69 12.23 -1.44
CA ARG A 34 -1.06 12.96 -0.34
C ARG A 34 -1.40 12.23 0.95
N LEU A 35 -0.38 11.73 1.61
CA LEU A 35 -0.47 11.09 2.91
C LEU A 35 0.55 11.76 3.84
N PRO A 36 0.28 11.83 5.16
CA PRO A 36 1.26 12.30 6.13
C PRO A 36 2.58 11.52 5.99
N ASP A 37 3.69 12.25 6.07
CA ASP A 37 5.05 11.69 6.15
C ASP A 37 5.43 10.73 5.01
N THR A 38 4.70 10.75 3.89
CA THR A 38 4.81 9.72 2.85
C THR A 38 4.92 10.35 1.47
N THR A 39 5.88 9.88 0.68
CA THR A 39 6.04 10.24 -0.73
C THR A 39 5.96 8.99 -1.58
N ILE A 40 5.02 8.97 -2.53
CA ILE A 40 4.98 7.95 -3.59
C ILE A 40 5.86 8.42 -4.75
N THR A 41 6.93 7.68 -5.02
CA THR A 41 7.94 8.03 -6.03
C THR A 41 7.67 7.38 -7.37
N LEU A 42 6.96 6.25 -7.40
CA LEU A 42 6.54 5.55 -8.61
C LEU A 42 5.18 4.91 -8.39
N ALA A 43 4.31 5.02 -9.39
CA ALA A 43 3.14 4.16 -9.52
C ALA A 43 2.99 3.77 -11.00
N VAL A 44 3.03 2.48 -11.30
CA VAL A 44 3.01 1.97 -12.68
C VAL A 44 2.25 0.67 -12.81
N SER A 45 1.43 0.56 -13.85
CA SER A 45 0.79 -0.69 -14.25
C SER A 45 1.80 -1.60 -14.97
N THR A 46 2.00 -2.83 -14.51
CA THR A 46 2.97 -3.78 -15.09
C THR A 46 2.47 -5.22 -15.04
N ALA A 47 3.16 -6.14 -15.73
CA ALA A 47 2.83 -7.56 -15.82
C ALA A 47 4.04 -8.38 -16.30
N GLY A 48 3.94 -9.72 -16.22
CA GLY A 48 4.94 -10.61 -16.80
C GLY A 48 6.16 -10.80 -15.90
N THR A 49 7.28 -10.17 -16.23
CA THR A 49 8.55 -10.35 -15.51
C THR A 49 8.94 -9.10 -14.75
N PHE A 50 9.30 -9.27 -13.48
CA PHE A 50 9.89 -8.23 -12.64
C PHE A 50 11.29 -8.65 -12.19
N THR A 51 12.27 -7.78 -12.39
CA THR A 51 13.64 -8.01 -11.89
C THR A 51 13.86 -7.16 -10.64
N PRO A 52 13.99 -7.77 -9.44
CA PRO A 52 14.29 -7.02 -8.22
C PRO A 52 15.70 -6.42 -8.27
N PRO A 53 16.00 -5.37 -7.46
CA PRO A 53 17.34 -4.81 -7.35
C PRO A 53 18.41 -5.82 -6.94
N ALA A 54 18.02 -6.84 -6.16
CA ALA A 54 18.83 -7.98 -5.79
C ALA A 54 18.03 -9.28 -5.97
N GLY A 55 18.66 -10.31 -6.51
CA GLY A 55 18.06 -11.62 -6.75
C GLY A 55 17.72 -11.90 -8.22
N ASN A 56 17.03 -13.03 -8.45
CA ASN A 56 16.68 -13.49 -9.79
C ASN A 56 15.37 -12.85 -10.29
N PRO A 57 15.16 -12.75 -11.63
CA PRO A 57 13.90 -12.32 -12.21
C PRO A 57 12.70 -13.16 -11.72
N LEU A 58 11.59 -12.49 -11.45
CA LEU A 58 10.31 -13.06 -11.04
C LEU A 58 9.35 -13.04 -12.24
N GLU A 59 9.12 -14.20 -12.84
CA GLU A 59 8.35 -14.33 -14.08
C GLU A 59 6.87 -14.69 -13.84
N GLY A 60 6.04 -14.61 -14.86
CA GLY A 60 4.64 -15.07 -14.80
C GLY A 60 3.80 -14.32 -13.76
N LEU A 61 4.06 -13.03 -13.57
CA LEU A 61 3.24 -12.16 -12.74
C LEU A 61 1.97 -11.78 -13.51
N PRO A 62 0.79 -11.77 -12.85
CA PRO A 62 -0.42 -11.19 -13.43
C PRO A 62 -0.23 -9.70 -13.67
N ALA A 63 -1.20 -9.02 -14.30
CA ALA A 63 -1.16 -7.56 -14.33
C ALA A 63 -1.41 -6.97 -12.93
N PHE A 64 -0.59 -6.01 -12.50
CA PHE A 64 -0.71 -5.33 -11.21
C PHE A 64 -0.24 -3.88 -11.28
N CYS A 65 -0.76 -3.07 -10.35
CA CYS A 65 -0.25 -1.75 -10.05
C CYS A 65 0.88 -1.86 -9.02
N ARG A 66 2.09 -1.43 -9.41
CA ARG A 66 3.26 -1.33 -8.54
C ARG A 66 3.40 0.09 -8.03
N VAL A 67 3.35 0.26 -6.72
CA VAL A 67 3.57 1.53 -6.03
C VAL A 67 4.86 1.42 -5.23
N VAL A 68 5.74 2.40 -5.39
CA VAL A 68 7.00 2.54 -4.65
C VAL A 68 6.97 3.88 -3.95
N GLY A 69 7.45 3.91 -2.71
CA GLY A 69 7.53 5.16 -1.97
C GLY A 69 8.42 5.09 -0.74
N VAL A 70 8.43 6.19 0.00
CA VAL A 70 9.18 6.35 1.24
C VAL A 70 8.30 6.97 2.32
N ILE A 71 8.41 6.47 3.54
CA ILE A 71 7.76 6.99 4.76
C ILE A 71 8.84 7.58 5.69
N ARG A 72 8.59 8.78 6.23
CA ARG A 72 9.52 9.58 7.06
C ARG A 72 8.81 10.18 8.31
N PRO A 73 8.40 9.36 9.29
CA PRO A 73 7.68 9.84 10.48
C PRO A 73 8.54 10.75 11.39
N THR A 74 9.86 10.69 11.24
CA THR A 74 10.83 11.58 11.91
C THR A 74 11.86 12.07 10.88
N SER A 75 12.64 13.10 11.24
CA SER A 75 13.65 13.70 10.35
C SER A 75 14.80 12.76 9.99
N ASP A 76 15.07 11.76 10.82
CA ASP A 76 16.10 10.74 10.65
C ASP A 76 15.53 9.40 10.14
N SER A 77 14.22 9.29 9.92
CA SER A 77 13.60 8.10 9.35
C SER A 77 13.68 8.08 7.82
N HIS A 78 13.95 6.91 7.25
CA HIS A 78 13.82 6.63 5.83
C HIS A 78 13.36 5.20 5.61
N ILE A 79 12.05 4.98 5.49
CA ILE A 79 11.46 3.66 5.31
C ILE A 79 11.02 3.51 3.86
N GLU A 80 11.73 2.72 3.07
CA GLU A 80 11.26 2.39 1.73
C GLU A 80 10.15 1.35 1.82
N PHE A 81 9.15 1.49 0.95
CA PHE A 81 8.06 0.53 0.85
C PHE A 81 7.64 0.30 -0.60
N GLU A 82 7.06 -0.87 -0.82
CA GLU A 82 6.30 -1.16 -2.03
C GLU A 82 4.93 -1.72 -1.71
N VAL A 83 3.95 -1.36 -2.54
CA VAL A 83 2.59 -1.94 -2.54
C VAL A 83 2.27 -2.45 -3.94
N TRP A 84 1.91 -3.73 -4.05
CA TRP A 84 1.50 -4.34 -5.31
C TRP A 84 0.01 -4.72 -5.23
N MET A 85 -0.79 -4.20 -6.14
CA MET A 85 -2.24 -4.41 -6.18
C MET A 85 -2.62 -5.09 -7.50
N PRO A 86 -3.31 -6.25 -7.47
CA PRO A 86 -3.76 -6.90 -8.70
C PRO A 86 -4.63 -5.95 -9.53
N ALA A 87 -4.36 -5.83 -10.83
CA ALA A 87 -5.17 -5.00 -11.72
C ALA A 87 -6.58 -5.57 -11.91
N ALA A 88 -6.73 -6.88 -11.74
CA ALA A 88 -7.98 -7.61 -11.69
C ALA A 88 -7.84 -8.81 -10.74
N GLY A 89 -8.97 -9.40 -10.33
CA GLY A 89 -8.97 -10.59 -9.49
C GLY A 89 -8.45 -10.36 -8.07
N TRP A 90 -8.60 -9.15 -7.53
CA TRP A 90 -8.34 -8.90 -6.11
C TRP A 90 -9.29 -9.77 -5.27
N ASN A 91 -8.72 -10.52 -4.35
CA ASN A 91 -9.45 -11.46 -3.48
C ASN A 91 -10.08 -10.78 -2.25
N GLY A 92 -10.06 -9.44 -2.20
CA GLY A 92 -10.62 -8.64 -1.09
C GLY A 92 -9.72 -8.58 0.15
N ARG A 93 -8.49 -9.10 0.10
CA ARG A 93 -7.58 -9.16 1.25
C ARG A 93 -6.33 -8.34 1.02
N PHE A 94 -5.93 -7.63 2.06
CA PHE A 94 -4.62 -6.99 2.17
C PHE A 94 -3.65 -7.93 2.88
N TYR A 95 -2.37 -7.93 2.48
CA TYR A 95 -1.31 -8.70 3.11
C TYR A 95 -0.09 -7.80 3.38
N GLY A 96 0.13 -7.43 4.64
CA GLY A 96 1.35 -6.75 5.07
C GLY A 96 2.44 -7.77 5.39
N LEU A 97 3.54 -7.74 4.64
CA LEU A 97 4.70 -8.60 4.88
C LEU A 97 5.63 -7.98 5.92
N GLY A 98 6.04 -8.80 6.88
CA GLY A 98 7.17 -8.49 7.76
C GLY A 98 8.50 -8.83 7.08
N ASN A 99 9.59 -8.54 7.79
CA ASN A 99 10.92 -8.94 7.40
C ASN A 99 11.49 -10.01 8.33
N PRO A 100 12.33 -10.93 7.84
CA PRO A 100 13.04 -11.87 8.68
C PRO A 100 14.23 -11.20 9.39
N GLY A 101 14.62 -11.72 10.56
CA GLY A 101 15.79 -11.27 11.33
C GLY A 101 15.84 -9.76 11.56
N ALA A 102 16.98 -9.14 11.25
CA ALA A 102 17.19 -7.70 11.42
C ALA A 102 16.41 -6.83 10.43
N GLY A 103 15.92 -7.40 9.33
CA GLY A 103 15.27 -6.64 8.25
C GLY A 103 16.26 -6.05 7.25
N GLY A 104 15.91 -4.88 6.69
CA GLY A 104 16.77 -4.13 5.78
C GLY A 104 16.45 -4.24 4.29
N GLU A 105 15.45 -5.04 3.90
CA GLU A 105 15.16 -5.37 2.49
C GLU A 105 13.66 -5.44 2.18
N ILE A 106 13.28 -5.17 0.93
CA ILE A 106 11.92 -5.41 0.44
C ILE A 106 11.77 -6.88 0.03
N GLN A 107 10.73 -7.56 0.52
CA GLN A 107 10.51 -8.99 0.32
C GLN A 107 9.84 -9.32 -1.03
N TYR A 108 10.55 -9.05 -2.13
CA TYR A 108 10.00 -9.14 -3.50
C TYR A 108 9.46 -10.53 -3.89
N VAL A 109 10.11 -11.60 -3.45
CA VAL A 109 9.66 -12.98 -3.74
C VAL A 109 8.29 -13.23 -3.13
N GLN A 110 8.07 -12.78 -1.90
CA GLN A 110 6.84 -12.94 -1.14
C GLN A 110 5.74 -12.02 -1.67
N ILE A 111 6.08 -10.79 -2.07
CA ILE A 111 5.17 -9.87 -2.79
C ILE A 111 4.66 -10.54 -4.07
N ALA A 112 5.56 -11.05 -4.91
CA ALA A 112 5.21 -11.74 -6.16
C ALA A 112 4.27 -12.93 -5.93
N GLN A 113 4.52 -13.74 -4.90
CA GLN A 113 3.64 -14.84 -4.54
C GLN A 113 2.26 -14.36 -4.05
N ALA A 114 2.20 -13.27 -3.30
CA ALA A 114 0.95 -12.72 -2.79
C ALA A 114 0.09 -12.13 -3.92
N VAL A 115 0.68 -11.35 -4.84
CA VAL A 115 -0.08 -10.77 -5.96
C VAL A 115 -0.62 -11.86 -6.91
N ARG A 116 0.14 -12.95 -7.13
CA ARG A 116 -0.35 -14.13 -7.89
C ARG A 116 -1.59 -14.78 -7.28
N ARG A 117 -1.75 -14.68 -5.95
CA ARG A 117 -2.92 -15.19 -5.21
C ARG A 117 -4.04 -14.14 -5.07
N GLY A 118 -3.93 -13.01 -5.76
CA GLY A 118 -4.92 -11.95 -5.76
C GLY A 118 -4.91 -11.07 -4.50
N TYR A 119 -3.85 -11.08 -3.69
CA TYR A 119 -3.74 -10.14 -2.57
C TYR A 119 -3.26 -8.76 -3.04
N ALA A 120 -3.79 -7.71 -2.43
CA ALA A 120 -3.05 -6.44 -2.36
C ALA A 120 -1.98 -6.60 -1.27
N VAL A 121 -0.71 -6.43 -1.61
CA VAL A 121 0.41 -6.77 -0.72
C VAL A 121 1.32 -5.58 -0.51
N ALA A 122 1.83 -5.40 0.71
CA ALA A 122 2.83 -4.39 1.03
C ALA A 122 4.07 -5.00 1.70
N SER A 123 5.23 -4.43 1.46
CA SER A 123 6.49 -4.73 2.18
C SER A 123 7.28 -3.45 2.39
N THR A 124 8.12 -3.42 3.42
CA THR A 124 9.01 -2.30 3.74
C THR A 124 10.42 -2.83 3.96
N ASP A 125 11.44 -1.96 3.94
CA ASP A 125 12.80 -2.31 4.35
C ASP A 125 13.06 -2.15 5.85
N THR A 126 12.01 -1.90 6.64
CA THR A 126 12.09 -1.61 8.09
C THR A 126 12.90 -0.37 8.48
N GLY A 127 13.18 0.54 7.54
CA GLY A 127 13.80 1.84 7.84
C GLY A 127 15.33 1.85 7.81
N HIS A 128 15.95 0.80 7.29
CA HIS A 128 17.38 0.71 7.10
C HIS A 128 17.70 -0.23 5.93
N LYS A 129 18.99 -0.30 5.56
CA LYS A 129 19.52 -1.29 4.60
C LYS A 129 20.47 -2.22 5.33
N GLY A 130 20.39 -3.50 5.03
CA GLY A 130 21.21 -4.52 5.68
C GLY A 130 20.67 -5.91 5.41
N GLY A 131 21.49 -6.92 5.66
CA GLY A 131 21.07 -8.32 5.60
C GLY A 131 20.42 -8.77 6.92
N ILE A 132 19.89 -10.00 6.92
CA ILE A 132 19.17 -10.61 8.06
C ILE A 132 19.93 -10.61 9.40
N THR A 133 21.26 -10.54 9.38
CA THR A 133 22.12 -10.49 10.59
C THR A 133 22.78 -9.13 10.82
N ASP A 134 22.52 -8.13 9.97
CA ASP A 134 23.11 -6.80 10.10
C ASP A 134 22.34 -5.98 11.14
N VAL A 135 22.97 -5.81 12.30
CA VAL A 135 22.42 -5.01 13.41
C VAL A 135 23.19 -3.69 13.59
N SER A 136 24.03 -3.28 12.62
CA SER A 136 24.82 -2.05 12.70
C SER A 136 23.93 -0.80 12.88
N TRP A 137 22.72 -0.82 12.33
CA TRP A 137 21.71 0.22 12.51
C TRP A 137 21.34 0.48 13.98
N THR A 138 21.51 -0.51 14.86
CA THR A 138 21.25 -0.35 16.32
C THR A 138 22.29 0.51 17.02
N LEU A 139 23.48 0.67 16.44
CA LEU A 139 24.55 1.51 16.97
C LEU A 139 24.31 2.98 16.58
N ALA A 140 23.79 3.22 15.38
CA ALA A 140 23.49 4.56 14.88
C ALA A 140 22.46 5.31 15.74
N ALA A 141 21.54 4.60 16.40
CA ALA A 141 20.55 5.18 17.33
C ALA A 141 21.18 5.87 18.56
N ARG A 142 22.49 5.69 18.82
CA ARG A 142 23.23 6.36 19.90
C ARG A 142 24.05 7.58 19.47
N GLY A 143 23.91 8.04 18.22
CA GLY A 143 24.65 9.20 17.73
C GLY A 143 26.09 8.91 17.30
N GLU A 144 26.44 7.64 17.09
CA GLU A 144 27.71 7.24 16.47
C GLU A 144 27.41 6.83 15.02
N SER A 145 27.59 7.79 14.10
CA SER A 145 27.54 7.55 12.67
C SER A 145 28.59 6.49 12.31
N ALA A 146 28.16 5.31 11.88
CA ALA A 146 29.05 4.36 11.23
C ALA A 146 29.43 4.93 9.85
N ALA A 147 30.72 5.24 9.70
CA ALA A 147 31.37 5.64 8.45
C ALA A 147 31.58 4.44 7.51
#